data_AF-A0A7N0TQR1-F1
#
_entry.id   AF-A0A7N0TQR1-F1
#
_cell.length_a   1.000
_cell.length_b   1.000
_cell.length_c   1.000
_cell.angle_alpha   90.00
_cell.angle_beta   90.00
_cell.angle_gamma   90.00
#
_symmetry.space_group_name_H-M   'P 1'
#
loop_
_entity.id
_entity.type
_entity.pdbx_description
1 polymer ?
#
loop_
_entity_poly.entity_id
_entity_poly.type
_entity_poly.pdbx_seq_one_letter_code
_entity_poly.pdbx_strand_id
1 'polypeptide(L)'
;MLPELSPSGAPEPFLPLLAPSPLSPFTNNTAQISGLCVLNFTAAQSVISMTSIDCWSPFASVLANVICCPQLEATIAILIGQSSKETNVLGLNATTAKHCLLDIQQTLVEQGANNSLNQICSIRPSNLTEGSCPVKDVDQFESIVATSELLTACDKIDPVKECCEQTCQSAISEAAKKLAQRAYDLSMLDDSHVKSVRSNRVEDCKNIVLHWLASKLEPKHAKEVLRGLTNCKLNQVCPLVFPDIRHVVKSCGNGMSNLTTCCGAMDSYVSHLQKQSLITNLQALDCATSLGMKFQRANITQNVFDSCHLSLKDFSLQVGNQGNYSILTHVAFLSSSYV
;
A
#
# COMPACT_ATOMS: atom_id res chain seq x y z
N MET A 1 -17.35 -32.42 6.36
CA MET A 1 -16.68 -31.35 7.14
C MET A 1 -15.48 -30.92 6.32
N LEU A 2 -15.44 -29.68 5.85
CA LEU A 2 -14.23 -29.13 5.23
C LEU A 2 -13.18 -28.95 6.33
N PRO A 3 -11.92 -29.37 6.13
CA PRO A 3 -10.85 -29.09 7.10
C PRO A 3 -10.72 -27.59 7.31
N GLU A 4 -10.48 -27.13 8.55
CA GLU A 4 -10.15 -25.73 8.82
C GLU A 4 -8.97 -25.29 7.93
N LEU A 5 -9.18 -24.21 7.18
CA LEU A 5 -8.25 -23.69 6.18
C LEU A 5 -7.30 -22.62 6.73
N SER A 6 -7.48 -22.25 7.99
CA SER A 6 -6.78 -21.16 8.66
C SER A 6 -6.64 -21.49 10.16
N PRO A 7 -5.59 -20.99 10.83
CA PRO A 7 -5.41 -21.22 12.26
C PRO A 7 -6.56 -20.62 13.07
N SER A 8 -7.18 -21.42 13.95
CA SER A 8 -8.32 -21.02 14.79
C SER A 8 -7.83 -20.41 16.11
N GLY A 9 -7.37 -19.16 16.05
CA GLY A 9 -7.04 -18.36 17.22
C GLY A 9 -7.50 -16.93 17.04
N ALA A 10 -8.18 -16.36 18.04
CA ALA A 10 -8.45 -14.93 18.05
C ALA A 10 -7.10 -14.19 17.95
N PRO A 11 -6.94 -13.20 17.05
CA PRO A 11 -5.71 -12.46 16.96
C PRO A 11 -5.48 -11.75 18.29
N GLU A 12 -4.44 -12.16 19.03
CA GLU A 12 -3.97 -11.33 20.14
C GLU A 12 -3.53 -9.99 19.56
N PRO A 13 -4.00 -8.86 20.11
CA PRO A 13 -3.55 -7.56 19.65
C PRO A 13 -2.04 -7.48 19.82
N PHE A 14 -1.35 -6.98 18.78
CA PHE A 14 0.06 -6.63 18.91
C PHE A 14 0.21 -5.74 20.15
N LEU A 15 1.03 -6.19 21.12
CA LEU A 15 1.25 -5.46 22.37
C LEU A 15 1.62 -4.01 22.05
N PRO A 16 1.05 -3.01 22.75
CA PRO A 16 1.34 -1.61 22.50
C PRO A 16 2.82 -1.37 22.71
N LEU A 17 3.48 -1.06 21.61
CA LEU A 17 4.91 -0.84 21.54
C LEU A 17 5.26 0.45 22.29
N LEU A 18 6.03 0.33 23.37
CA LEU A 18 6.56 1.46 24.13
C LEU A 18 7.43 2.34 23.23
N ALA A 19 7.09 3.63 23.15
CA ALA A 19 7.79 4.64 22.36
C ALA A 19 9.25 4.82 22.81
N PRO A 20 10.24 4.69 21.92
CA PRO A 20 11.60 5.08 22.27
C PRO A 20 12.04 6.39 21.57
N SER A 21 13.23 6.90 21.93
CA SER A 21 13.75 8.26 21.69
C SER A 21 14.00 8.65 20.21
N PRO A 22 13.86 9.93 19.81
CA PRO A 22 13.88 10.37 18.41
C PRO A 22 15.12 9.95 17.61
N LEU A 23 14.91 9.65 16.32
CA LEU A 23 15.96 9.36 15.33
C LEU A 23 16.98 10.51 15.27
N SER A 24 18.27 10.18 15.17
CA SER A 24 19.35 11.15 14.96
C SER A 24 19.11 11.95 13.67
N PRO A 25 19.46 13.25 13.63
CA PRO A 25 19.21 14.10 12.48
C PRO A 25 19.88 13.55 11.21
N PHE A 26 19.15 13.57 10.09
CA PHE A 26 19.65 13.12 8.80
C PHE A 26 20.83 14.00 8.37
N THR A 27 21.96 13.37 8.01
CA THR A 27 23.12 14.07 7.45
C THR A 27 22.81 14.57 6.06
N ASN A 28 22.87 15.90 5.87
CA ASN A 28 22.73 16.58 4.58
C ASN A 28 23.76 16.08 3.57
N ASN A 29 23.41 15.04 2.81
CA ASN A 29 24.12 14.71 1.58
C ASN A 29 23.54 15.61 0.49
N THR A 30 24.36 16.49 -0.08
CA THR A 30 23.95 17.34 -1.22
C THR A 30 23.48 16.47 -2.37
N ALA A 31 22.18 16.46 -2.63
CA ALA A 31 21.67 15.76 -3.78
C ALA A 31 21.64 16.60 -5.04
N GLN A 32 21.76 15.89 -6.15
CA GLN A 32 21.64 16.41 -7.49
C GLN A 32 20.17 16.32 -7.93
N ILE A 33 19.34 17.24 -7.42
CA ILE A 33 17.97 17.44 -7.92
C ILE A 33 18.09 17.92 -9.37
N SER A 34 17.23 17.43 -10.27
CA SER A 34 17.27 17.81 -11.69
C SER A 34 17.00 19.30 -11.90
N GLY A 35 16.24 19.92 -10.99
CA GLY A 35 15.81 21.31 -11.06
C GLY A 35 14.73 21.56 -12.13
N LEU A 36 14.23 20.50 -12.76
CA LEU A 36 13.24 20.55 -13.83
C LEU A 36 11.84 20.16 -13.36
N CYS A 37 11.70 19.70 -12.11
CA CYS A 37 10.40 19.46 -11.52
C CYS A 37 9.72 20.77 -11.10
N VAL A 38 8.44 20.89 -11.44
CA VAL A 38 7.60 22.05 -11.12
C VAL A 38 6.89 21.95 -9.77
N LEU A 39 7.05 20.83 -9.05
CA LEU A 39 6.36 20.57 -7.80
C LEU A 39 7.02 21.34 -6.64
N ASN A 40 6.19 21.90 -5.76
CA ASN A 40 6.66 22.64 -4.59
C ASN A 40 6.83 21.70 -3.39
N PHE A 41 8.05 21.20 -3.18
CA PHE A 41 8.37 20.31 -2.07
C PHE A 41 8.25 20.99 -0.70
N THR A 42 8.56 22.29 -0.61
CA THR A 42 8.45 23.06 0.63
C THR A 42 7.01 23.13 1.15
N ALA A 43 6.04 23.30 0.25
CA ALA A 43 4.61 23.33 0.60
C ALA A 43 4.10 21.99 1.17
N ALA A 44 4.78 20.88 0.88
CA ALA A 44 4.43 19.53 1.35
C ALA A 44 5.50 18.92 2.28
N GLN A 45 6.38 19.74 2.86
CA GLN A 45 7.54 19.27 3.63
C GLN A 45 7.18 18.31 4.77
N SER A 46 6.08 18.55 5.46
CA SER A 46 5.60 17.66 6.54
C SER A 46 5.21 16.28 6.04
N VAL A 47 4.62 16.20 4.84
CA VAL A 47 4.23 14.94 4.19
C VAL A 47 5.48 14.22 3.69
N ILE A 48 6.39 14.92 3.03
CA ILE A 48 7.68 14.38 2.56
C ILE A 48 8.47 13.77 3.73
N SER A 49 8.59 14.50 4.83
CA SER A 49 9.33 14.04 6.01
C SER A 49 8.73 12.78 6.63
N MET A 50 7.40 12.72 6.74
CA MET A 50 6.71 11.51 7.20
C MET A 50 6.97 10.34 6.25
N THR A 51 6.88 10.56 4.94
CA THR A 51 7.12 9.51 3.94
C THR A 51 8.54 8.99 4.00
N SER A 52 9.54 9.84 4.25
CA SER A 52 10.92 9.39 4.44
C SER A 52 11.09 8.51 5.67
N ILE A 53 10.37 8.80 6.75
CA ILE A 53 10.36 7.98 7.97
C ILE A 53 9.65 6.64 7.70
N ASP A 54 8.48 6.68 7.08
CA ASP A 54 7.67 5.50 6.74
C ASP A 54 8.39 4.58 5.73
N CYS A 55 9.22 5.17 4.86
CA CYS A 55 10.04 4.49 3.87
C CYS A 55 11.52 4.42 4.24
N TRP A 56 11.85 4.43 5.54
CA TRP A 56 13.24 4.44 6.00
C TRP A 56 14.05 3.28 5.40
N SER A 57 15.24 3.60 4.88
CA SER A 57 16.03 2.70 4.01
C SER A 57 16.17 1.25 4.50
N PRO A 58 16.49 0.98 5.79
CA PRO A 58 16.66 -0.38 6.30
C PRO A 58 15.39 -1.22 6.31
N PHE A 59 14.21 -0.61 6.34
CA PHE A 59 12.93 -1.30 6.52
C PHE A 59 11.93 -1.11 5.38
N ALA A 60 12.20 -0.22 4.43
CA ALA A 60 11.28 0.12 3.35
C ALA A 60 10.72 -1.10 2.62
N SER A 61 11.54 -2.10 2.30
CA SER A 61 11.07 -3.32 1.63
C SER A 61 10.13 -4.16 2.49
N VAL A 62 10.40 -4.27 3.80
CA VAL A 62 9.59 -5.06 4.73
C VAL A 62 8.27 -4.35 5.04
N LEU A 63 8.32 -3.02 5.18
CA LEU A 63 7.18 -2.15 5.47
C LEU A 63 6.43 -1.68 4.22
N ALA A 64 6.87 -2.11 3.02
CA ALA A 64 6.40 -1.64 1.72
C ALA A 64 4.87 -1.65 1.63
N ASN A 65 4.26 -2.81 1.89
CA ASN A 65 2.84 -3.02 1.66
C ASN A 65 1.96 -2.26 2.65
N VAL A 66 2.36 -2.19 3.92
CA VAL A 66 1.48 -1.69 4.99
C VAL A 66 1.67 -0.21 5.32
N ILE A 67 2.86 0.34 5.09
CA ILE A 67 3.24 1.69 5.54
C ILE A 67 3.86 2.49 4.39
N CYS A 68 4.99 2.04 3.84
CA CYS A 68 5.81 2.87 2.96
C CYS A 68 5.13 3.21 1.62
N CYS A 69 4.67 2.22 0.86
CA CYS A 69 4.10 2.48 -0.47
C CYS A 69 2.76 3.24 -0.43
N PRO A 70 1.81 2.91 0.47
CA PRO A 70 0.62 3.73 0.68
C PRO A 70 0.95 5.20 0.97
N GLN A 71 1.97 5.44 1.78
CA GLN A 71 2.40 6.77 2.17
C GLN A 71 3.09 7.52 1.00
N LEU A 72 3.89 6.82 0.18
CA LEU A 72 4.50 7.38 -1.02
C LEU A 72 3.46 7.76 -2.08
N GLU A 73 2.48 6.90 -2.34
CA GLU A 73 1.36 7.17 -3.26
C GLU A 73 0.56 8.40 -2.82
N ALA A 74 0.21 8.48 -1.53
CA ALA A 74 -0.46 9.65 -0.97
C ALA A 74 0.37 10.93 -1.13
N THR A 75 1.69 10.85 -0.91
CA THR A 75 2.60 11.99 -1.06
C THR A 75 2.62 12.51 -2.50
N ILE A 76 2.70 11.61 -3.48
CA ILE A 76 2.67 11.96 -4.90
C ILE A 76 1.36 12.67 -5.23
N ALA A 77 0.23 12.10 -4.80
CA ALA A 77 -1.08 12.70 -5.02
C ALA A 77 -1.19 14.10 -4.40
N ILE A 78 -0.63 14.30 -3.20
CA ILE A 78 -0.61 15.60 -2.51
C ILE A 78 0.25 16.62 -3.24
N LEU A 79 1.46 16.24 -3.68
CA LEU A 79 2.34 17.14 -4.42
C LEU A 79 1.68 17.61 -5.72
N ILE A 80 1.08 16.68 -6.47
CA ILE A 80 0.34 17.01 -7.69
C ILE A 80 -0.85 17.91 -7.35
N GLY A 81 -1.66 17.54 -6.35
CA GLY A 81 -2.81 18.32 -5.93
C GLY A 81 -2.45 19.75 -5.49
N GLN A 82 -1.33 19.96 -4.80
CA GLN A 82 -0.83 21.31 -4.49
C GLN A 82 -0.47 22.08 -5.75
N SER A 83 0.22 21.44 -6.71
CA SER A 83 0.51 22.07 -8.00
C SER A 83 -0.76 22.38 -8.80
N SER A 84 -1.80 21.55 -8.70
CA SER A 84 -3.10 21.77 -9.34
C SER A 84 -3.81 23.04 -8.87
N LYS A 85 -3.61 23.46 -7.61
CA LYS A 85 -4.19 24.71 -7.07
C LYS A 85 -3.76 25.95 -7.86
N GLU A 86 -2.55 25.94 -8.41
CA GLU A 86 -1.97 27.06 -9.15
C GLU A 86 -2.08 26.88 -10.67
N THR A 87 -1.94 25.64 -11.15
CA THR A 87 -1.85 25.35 -12.59
C THR A 87 -3.18 24.98 -13.23
N ASN A 88 -4.19 24.63 -12.44
CA ASN A 88 -5.48 24.08 -12.88
C ASN A 88 -5.37 22.71 -13.58
N VAL A 89 -4.21 22.03 -13.54
CA VAL A 89 -3.97 20.74 -14.19
C VAL A 89 -3.86 19.62 -13.15
N LEU A 90 -4.52 18.49 -13.38
CA LEU A 90 -4.61 17.33 -12.48
C LEU A 90 -3.56 16.24 -12.74
N GLY A 91 -2.64 16.47 -13.66
CA GLY A 91 -1.56 15.55 -14.01
C GLY A 91 -0.42 16.29 -14.70
N LEU A 92 0.80 15.78 -14.52
CA LEU A 92 1.97 16.33 -15.20
C LEU A 92 2.05 15.78 -16.63
N ASN A 93 2.70 16.53 -17.53
CA ASN A 93 3.07 15.97 -18.81
C ASN A 93 4.16 14.88 -18.64
N ALA A 94 4.29 13.99 -19.62
CA ALA A 94 5.18 12.82 -19.54
C ALA A 94 6.66 13.15 -19.30
N THR A 95 7.16 14.29 -19.80
CA THR A 95 8.57 14.70 -19.60
C THR A 95 8.79 15.24 -18.20
N THR A 96 7.93 16.16 -17.75
CA THR A 96 7.97 16.73 -16.40
C THR A 96 7.75 15.65 -15.34
N ALA A 97 6.87 14.68 -15.58
CA ALA A 97 6.66 13.55 -14.68
C ALA A 97 7.93 12.70 -14.45
N LYS A 98 8.77 12.51 -15.47
CA LYS A 98 10.05 11.79 -15.31
C LYS A 98 11.01 12.56 -14.41
N HIS A 99 11.16 13.87 -14.64
CA HIS A 99 12.00 14.72 -13.80
C HIS A 99 11.47 14.80 -12.37
N CYS A 100 10.15 14.98 -12.21
CA CYS A 100 9.53 15.05 -10.89
C CYS A 100 9.62 13.76 -10.10
N LEU A 101 9.48 12.59 -10.73
CA LEU A 101 9.65 11.34 -10.00
C LEU A 101 11.08 11.20 -9.48
N LEU A 102 12.09 11.56 -10.28
CA LEU A 102 13.50 11.55 -9.84
C LEU A 102 13.72 12.52 -8.67
N ASP A 103 13.21 13.75 -8.78
CA ASP A 103 13.37 14.78 -7.74
C ASP A 103 12.67 14.39 -6.44
N ILE A 104 11.44 13.84 -6.51
CA ILE A 104 10.72 13.29 -5.35
C ILE A 104 11.55 12.22 -4.65
N GLN A 105 12.06 11.23 -5.40
CA GLN A 105 12.86 10.15 -4.82
C GLN A 105 14.10 10.70 -4.14
N GLN A 106 14.78 11.64 -4.80
CA GLN A 106 16.00 12.21 -4.29
C GLN A 106 15.76 13.00 -3.00
N THR A 107 14.71 13.81 -2.94
CA THR A 107 14.30 14.53 -1.72
C THR A 107 13.94 13.59 -0.57
N LEU A 108 13.30 12.44 -0.86
CA LEU A 108 13.00 11.43 0.16
C LEU A 108 14.29 10.77 0.69
N VAL A 109 15.22 10.41 -0.20
CA VAL A 109 16.51 9.79 0.12
C VAL A 109 17.40 10.71 0.97
N GLU A 110 17.40 12.02 0.70
CA GLU A 110 18.10 13.01 1.54
C GLU A 110 17.62 12.98 3.00
N GLN A 111 16.36 12.61 3.22
CA GLN A 111 15.77 12.44 4.55
C GLN A 111 15.77 10.97 5.02
N GLY A 112 16.65 10.13 4.46
CA GLY A 112 16.89 8.76 4.94
C GLY A 112 15.99 7.68 4.35
N ALA A 113 15.12 8.00 3.39
CA ALA A 113 14.32 6.99 2.71
C ALA A 113 15.19 6.04 1.87
N ASN A 114 14.64 4.87 1.51
CA ASN A 114 15.31 3.95 0.59
C ASN A 114 15.54 4.60 -0.80
N ASN A 115 16.60 4.24 -1.50
CA ASN A 115 16.91 4.80 -2.83
C ASN A 115 16.25 4.05 -3.99
N SER A 116 15.56 2.94 -3.73
CA SER A 116 14.89 2.10 -4.73
C SER A 116 13.35 2.12 -4.59
N LEU A 117 12.76 3.21 -4.08
CA LEU A 117 11.32 3.28 -3.78
C LEU A 117 10.42 3.06 -5.00
N ASN A 118 10.82 3.51 -6.19
CA ASN A 118 10.07 3.24 -7.42
C ASN A 118 9.99 1.74 -7.75
N GLN A 119 11.02 0.96 -7.39
CA GLN A 119 11.03 -0.49 -7.56
C GLN A 119 10.22 -1.17 -6.45
N ILE A 120 10.47 -0.78 -5.19
CA ILE A 120 9.78 -1.34 -4.01
C ILE A 120 8.26 -1.13 -4.12
N CYS A 121 7.84 0.08 -4.51
CA CYS A 121 6.43 0.47 -4.59
C CYS A 121 5.85 0.44 -6.01
N SER A 122 6.62 -0.04 -7.00
CA SER A 122 6.19 -0.10 -8.40
C SER A 122 5.70 1.24 -8.99
N ILE A 123 6.20 2.37 -8.48
CA ILE A 123 5.84 3.72 -8.95
C ILE A 123 6.56 4.05 -10.26
N ARG A 124 5.82 4.57 -11.22
CA ARG A 124 6.30 4.99 -12.55
C ARG A 124 5.96 6.46 -12.81
N PRO A 125 6.63 7.12 -13.77
CA PRO A 125 6.28 8.48 -14.17
C PRO A 125 4.81 8.62 -14.58
N SER A 126 4.20 7.58 -15.16
CA SER A 126 2.78 7.58 -15.54
C SER A 126 1.83 7.74 -14.34
N ASN A 127 2.24 7.41 -13.12
CA ASN A 127 1.44 7.66 -11.92
C ASN A 127 1.32 9.15 -11.61
N LEU A 128 2.20 10.00 -12.15
CA LEU A 128 2.17 11.45 -11.97
C LEU A 128 1.42 12.17 -13.11
N THR A 129 0.95 11.44 -14.12
CA THR A 129 0.23 11.99 -15.28
C THR A 129 -1.25 11.62 -15.23
N GLU A 130 -2.04 12.07 -16.20
CA GLU A 130 -3.43 11.65 -16.38
C GLU A 130 -3.60 10.19 -16.86
N GLY A 131 -2.49 9.52 -17.18
CA GLY A 131 -2.51 8.18 -17.79
C GLY A 131 -3.42 8.14 -19.02
N SER A 132 -4.40 7.24 -19.00
CA SER A 132 -5.44 7.11 -20.02
C SER A 132 -6.77 7.79 -19.67
N CYS A 133 -6.83 8.53 -18.54
CA CYS A 133 -8.03 9.27 -18.16
C CYS A 133 -8.24 10.48 -19.10
N PRO A 134 -9.46 10.69 -19.64
CA PRO A 134 -9.72 11.75 -20.62
C PRO A 134 -9.82 13.15 -20.00
N VAL A 135 -9.65 13.29 -18.69
CA VAL A 135 -9.81 14.53 -17.95
C VAL A 135 -8.47 14.95 -17.36
N LYS A 136 -8.06 16.18 -17.69
CA LYS A 136 -6.73 16.71 -17.37
C LYS A 136 -6.72 17.96 -16.51
N ASP A 137 -7.84 18.68 -16.43
CA ASP A 137 -7.94 19.96 -15.72
C ASP A 137 -9.12 19.98 -14.73
N VAL A 138 -9.02 20.87 -13.75
CA VAL A 138 -9.96 20.96 -12.62
C VAL A 138 -11.35 21.39 -13.09
N ASP A 139 -11.45 22.34 -14.02
CA ASP A 139 -12.74 22.82 -14.53
C ASP A 139 -13.52 21.69 -15.21
N GLN A 140 -12.83 20.91 -16.05
CA GLN A 140 -13.40 19.76 -16.71
C GLN A 140 -13.82 18.68 -15.72
N PHE A 141 -13.04 18.45 -14.67
CA PHE A 141 -13.38 17.52 -13.59
C PHE A 141 -14.66 17.95 -12.87
N GLU A 142 -14.72 19.21 -12.45
CA GLU A 142 -15.83 19.79 -11.66
C GLU A 142 -17.13 19.86 -12.47
N SER A 143 -17.04 19.92 -13.80
CA SER A 143 -18.21 19.83 -14.69
C SER A 143 -18.85 18.44 -14.76
N ILE A 144 -18.13 17.37 -14.38
CA ILE A 144 -18.60 15.98 -14.48
C ILE A 144 -18.97 15.40 -13.12
N VAL A 145 -18.12 15.66 -12.13
CA VAL A 145 -18.21 15.02 -10.82
C VAL A 145 -19.05 15.88 -9.90
N ALA A 146 -19.93 15.24 -9.12
CA ALA A 146 -20.63 15.89 -8.02
C ALA A 146 -19.63 16.16 -6.88
N THR A 147 -18.90 17.26 -7.00
CA THR A 147 -17.72 17.56 -6.16
C THR A 147 -18.08 17.84 -4.70
N SER A 148 -19.26 18.40 -4.45
CA SER A 148 -19.80 18.58 -3.10
C SER A 148 -20.05 17.25 -2.40
N GLU A 149 -20.64 16.27 -3.10
CA GLU A 149 -20.88 14.92 -2.58
C GLU A 149 -19.57 14.18 -2.33
N LEU A 150 -18.62 14.28 -3.28
CA LEU A 150 -17.30 13.67 -3.16
C LEU A 150 -16.53 14.24 -1.95
N LEU A 151 -16.51 15.57 -1.77
CA LEU A 151 -15.88 16.19 -0.60
C LEU A 151 -16.60 15.81 0.69
N THR A 152 -17.93 15.77 0.71
CA THR A 152 -18.69 15.35 1.90
C THR A 152 -18.36 13.92 2.30
N ALA A 153 -18.18 13.02 1.32
CA ALA A 153 -17.82 11.64 1.56
C ALA A 153 -16.37 11.48 2.08
N CYS A 154 -15.45 12.35 1.63
CA CYS A 154 -14.01 12.14 1.81
C CYS A 154 -13.31 13.13 2.75
N ASP A 155 -13.92 14.26 3.11
CA ASP A 155 -13.28 15.30 3.93
C ASP A 155 -12.93 14.79 5.33
N LYS A 156 -13.70 13.84 5.88
CA LYS A 156 -13.42 13.25 7.18
C LYS A 156 -13.54 11.74 7.11
N ILE A 157 -12.41 11.07 7.24
CA ILE A 157 -12.33 9.62 7.24
C ILE A 157 -12.15 9.13 8.67
N ASP A 158 -13.12 8.35 9.14
CA ASP A 158 -12.90 7.40 10.23
C ASP A 158 -12.34 6.11 9.60
N PRO A 159 -11.09 5.71 9.89
CA PRO A 159 -10.48 4.57 9.22
C PRO A 159 -11.25 3.25 9.42
N VAL A 160 -11.85 3.04 10.59
CA VAL A 160 -12.60 1.80 10.87
C VAL A 160 -13.88 1.78 10.05
N LYS A 161 -14.64 2.88 10.11
CA LYS A 161 -15.89 3.02 9.38
C LYS A 161 -15.68 2.96 7.87
N GLU A 162 -14.65 3.63 7.35
CA GLU A 162 -14.34 3.62 5.93
C GLU A 162 -13.94 2.22 5.44
N CYS A 163 -13.29 1.40 6.27
CA CYS A 163 -12.96 0.03 5.89
C CYS A 163 -14.19 -0.88 5.79
N CYS A 164 -15.22 -0.62 6.59
CA CYS A 164 -16.46 -1.39 6.60
C CYS A 164 -17.50 -0.91 5.58
N GLU A 165 -17.69 0.41 5.48
CA GLU A 165 -18.75 1.03 4.69
C GLU A 165 -18.26 1.54 3.34
N GLN A 166 -16.96 1.81 3.19
CA GLN A 166 -16.32 2.26 1.94
C GLN A 166 -17.02 3.49 1.33
N THR A 167 -17.39 4.47 2.15
CA THR A 167 -18.19 5.63 1.70
C THR A 167 -17.39 6.48 0.73
N CYS A 168 -16.17 6.88 1.11
CA CYS A 168 -15.31 7.68 0.25
C CYS A 168 -14.73 6.86 -0.91
N GLN A 169 -14.27 5.62 -0.67
CA GLN A 169 -13.81 4.70 -1.72
C GLN A 169 -14.87 4.47 -2.81
N SER A 170 -16.15 4.35 -2.43
CA SER A 170 -17.26 4.23 -3.37
C SER A 170 -17.46 5.53 -4.14
N ALA A 171 -17.45 6.69 -3.47
CA ALA A 171 -17.57 7.98 -4.14
C ALA A 171 -16.44 8.23 -5.15
N ILE A 172 -15.19 7.89 -4.79
CA ILE A 172 -14.02 7.96 -5.68
C ILE A 172 -14.21 7.04 -6.88
N SER A 173 -14.63 5.79 -6.65
CA SER A 173 -14.83 4.80 -7.71
C SER A 173 -15.94 5.21 -8.69
N GLU A 174 -17.04 5.78 -8.19
CA GLU A 174 -18.11 6.30 -9.03
C GLU A 174 -17.70 7.54 -9.82
N ALA A 175 -16.96 8.47 -9.21
CA ALA A 175 -16.37 9.61 -9.91
C ALA A 175 -15.43 9.14 -11.03
N ALA A 176 -14.52 8.23 -10.74
CA ALA A 176 -13.57 7.68 -11.72
C ALA A 176 -14.28 6.99 -12.89
N LYS A 177 -15.35 6.22 -12.64
CA LYS A 177 -16.18 5.60 -13.68
C LYS A 177 -16.84 6.65 -14.58
N LYS A 178 -17.40 7.73 -14.00
CA LYS A 178 -18.00 8.83 -14.77
C LYS A 178 -16.96 9.51 -15.68
N LEU A 179 -15.77 9.79 -15.14
CA LEU A 179 -14.66 10.37 -15.92
C LEU A 179 -14.23 9.45 -17.08
N ALA A 180 -14.04 8.15 -16.80
CA ALA A 180 -13.62 7.17 -17.79
C ALA A 180 -14.63 6.99 -18.94
N GLN A 181 -15.92 7.25 -18.70
CA GLN A 181 -17.00 7.17 -19.69
C GLN A 181 -16.98 8.34 -20.71
N ARG A 182 -16.38 9.50 -20.37
CA ARG A 182 -16.31 10.67 -21.28
C ARG A 182 -15.53 10.40 -22.58
N ALA A 183 -14.69 9.38 -22.59
CA ALA A 183 -13.90 8.99 -23.77
C ALA A 183 -14.73 8.26 -24.85
N TYR A 184 -16.05 8.09 -24.68
CA TYR A 184 -16.92 7.42 -25.64
C TYR A 184 -18.13 8.28 -26.06
N ASP A 185 -18.01 8.98 -27.18
CA ASP A 185 -18.93 8.72 -28.30
C ASP A 185 -18.31 7.53 -29.04
N LEU A 186 -18.92 6.34 -28.94
CA LEU A 186 -18.84 5.21 -29.90
C LEU A 186 -19.26 3.92 -29.19
N SER A 187 -20.49 3.51 -29.47
CA SER A 187 -20.87 2.11 -29.59
C SER A 187 -19.78 1.32 -30.32
N MET A 188 -19.18 0.28 -29.71
CA MET A 188 -18.80 -0.97 -30.39
C MET A 188 -18.22 -2.01 -29.39
N LEU A 189 -18.89 -3.17 -29.39
CA LEU A 189 -18.45 -4.56 -29.15
C LEU A 189 -17.84 -4.97 -27.79
N ASP A 190 -18.53 -5.96 -27.20
CA ASP A 190 -18.18 -6.75 -26.03
C ASP A 190 -16.99 -7.69 -26.36
N ASP A 191 -15.77 -7.25 -26.07
CA ASP A 191 -14.58 -8.11 -26.10
C ASP A 191 -13.77 -7.96 -24.78
N SER A 192 -13.16 -9.06 -24.36
CA SER A 192 -12.31 -9.20 -23.17
C SER A 192 -11.15 -8.19 -23.13
N HIS A 193 -10.55 -7.87 -24.28
CA HIS A 193 -9.52 -6.83 -24.40
C HIS A 193 -10.05 -5.43 -24.06
N VAL A 194 -11.30 -5.13 -24.41
CA VAL A 194 -11.96 -3.85 -24.10
C VAL A 194 -12.22 -3.72 -22.60
N LYS A 195 -12.53 -4.81 -21.90
CA LYS A 195 -12.72 -4.83 -20.43
C LYS A 195 -11.43 -4.48 -19.69
N SER A 196 -10.28 -5.01 -20.11
CA SER A 196 -8.97 -4.68 -19.53
C SER A 196 -8.59 -3.21 -19.74
N VAL A 197 -8.74 -2.69 -20.97
CA VAL A 197 -8.47 -1.28 -21.28
C VAL A 197 -9.39 -0.35 -20.48
N ARG A 198 -10.67 -0.71 -20.35
CA ARG A 198 -11.63 0.06 -19.54
C ARG A 198 -11.29 0.01 -18.04
N SER A 199 -10.82 -1.13 -17.52
CA SER A 199 -10.38 -1.26 -16.14
C SER A 199 -9.15 -0.40 -15.84
N ASN A 200 -8.15 -0.44 -16.71
CA ASN A 200 -6.93 0.39 -16.56
C ASN A 200 -7.27 1.88 -16.59
N ARG A 201 -8.18 2.30 -17.48
CA ARG A 201 -8.65 3.69 -17.54
C ARG A 201 -9.37 4.12 -16.27
N VAL A 202 -10.21 3.27 -15.70
CA VAL A 202 -10.89 3.59 -14.43
C VAL A 202 -9.85 3.80 -13.33
N GLU A 203 -8.80 2.98 -13.28
CA GLU A 203 -7.73 3.15 -12.29
C GLU A 203 -6.95 4.46 -12.51
N ASP A 204 -6.58 4.79 -13.76
CA ASP A 204 -5.96 6.08 -14.08
C ASP A 204 -6.85 7.25 -13.66
N CYS A 205 -8.18 7.15 -13.89
CA CYS A 205 -9.12 8.17 -13.44
C CYS A 205 -9.29 8.22 -11.92
N LYS A 206 -9.06 7.13 -11.17
CA LYS A 206 -9.01 7.22 -9.70
C LYS A 206 -7.85 8.08 -9.25
N ASN A 207 -6.67 7.96 -9.88
CA ASN A 207 -5.53 8.83 -9.54
C ASN A 207 -5.88 10.31 -9.77
N ILE A 208 -6.56 10.63 -10.87
CA ILE A 208 -7.07 11.99 -11.13
C ILE A 208 -8.02 12.47 -10.03
N VAL A 209 -8.94 11.62 -9.55
CA VAL A 209 -9.84 11.94 -8.43
C VAL A 209 -9.04 12.21 -7.15
N LEU A 210 -8.02 11.42 -6.86
CA LEU A 210 -7.16 11.60 -5.68
C LEU A 210 -6.33 12.90 -5.76
N HIS A 211 -5.80 13.24 -6.94
CA HIS A 211 -5.10 14.50 -7.18
C HIS A 211 -6.03 15.70 -6.97
N TRP A 212 -7.26 15.62 -7.50
CA TRP A 212 -8.27 16.66 -7.30
C TRP A 212 -8.65 16.79 -5.82
N LEU A 213 -8.91 15.68 -5.12
CA LEU A 213 -9.19 15.69 -3.68
C LEU A 213 -8.06 16.36 -2.91
N ALA A 214 -6.81 16.00 -3.19
CA ALA A 214 -5.65 16.59 -2.54
C ALA A 214 -5.44 18.09 -2.88
N SER A 215 -5.98 18.56 -4.01
CA SER A 215 -6.01 19.99 -4.36
C SER A 215 -7.05 20.79 -3.55
N LYS A 216 -8.07 20.14 -2.99
CA LYS A 216 -9.11 20.79 -2.18
C LYS A 216 -8.83 20.77 -0.69
N LEU A 217 -7.93 19.89 -0.24
CA LEU A 217 -7.56 19.73 1.16
C LEU A 217 -6.20 20.39 1.45
N GLU A 218 -5.97 20.75 2.70
CA GLU A 218 -4.63 21.15 3.18
C GLU A 218 -3.70 19.92 3.21
N PRO A 219 -2.40 20.04 2.91
CA PRO A 219 -1.49 18.89 2.77
C PRO A 219 -1.53 17.90 3.94
N LYS A 220 -1.59 18.40 5.18
CA LYS A 220 -1.67 17.56 6.38
C LYS A 220 -2.97 16.76 6.42
N HIS A 221 -4.09 17.41 6.12
CA HIS A 221 -5.42 16.81 6.14
C HIS A 221 -5.62 15.84 4.96
N ALA A 222 -5.14 16.20 3.77
CA ALA A 222 -5.10 15.33 2.61
C ALA A 222 -4.34 14.02 2.92
N LYS A 223 -3.22 14.11 3.63
CA LYS A 223 -2.46 12.93 4.07
C LYS A 223 -3.29 12.02 4.97
N GLU A 224 -3.99 12.57 5.95
CA GLU A 224 -4.85 11.80 6.86
C GLU A 224 -5.97 11.07 6.10
N VAL A 225 -6.65 11.77 5.19
CA VAL A 225 -7.69 11.20 4.32
C VAL A 225 -7.13 10.10 3.43
N LEU A 226 -6.07 10.37 2.65
CA LEU A 226 -5.51 9.42 1.69
C LEU A 226 -4.92 8.18 2.36
N ARG A 227 -4.28 8.33 3.52
CA ARG A 227 -3.79 7.21 4.33
C ARG A 227 -4.93 6.38 4.91
N GLY A 228 -6.00 7.02 5.38
CA GLY A 228 -7.21 6.32 5.82
C GLY A 228 -7.81 5.44 4.72
N LEU A 229 -7.86 5.95 3.48
CA LEU A 229 -8.38 5.22 2.33
C LEU A 229 -7.51 4.01 1.94
N THR A 230 -6.19 4.16 1.96
CA THR A 230 -5.28 3.07 1.57
C THR A 230 -5.23 1.97 2.62
N ASN A 231 -5.29 2.29 3.91
CA ASN A 231 -5.32 1.30 5.00
C ASN A 231 -6.43 0.24 4.82
N CYS A 232 -7.57 0.63 4.26
CA CYS A 232 -8.69 -0.27 4.00
C CYS A 232 -8.48 -1.20 2.81
N LYS A 233 -7.78 -0.73 1.76
CA LYS A 233 -7.47 -1.52 0.55
C LYS A 233 -6.44 -2.61 0.83
N LEU A 234 -5.51 -2.36 1.74
CA LEU A 234 -4.39 -3.27 2.05
C LEU A 234 -4.86 -4.61 2.66
N ASN A 235 -6.02 -4.61 3.31
CA ASN A 235 -6.55 -5.77 4.02
C ASN A 235 -7.28 -6.79 3.13
N GLN A 236 -7.18 -6.71 1.80
CA GLN A 236 -7.98 -7.56 0.89
C GLN A 236 -7.19 -8.66 0.16
N VAL A 237 -5.86 -8.68 0.26
CA VAL A 237 -5.01 -9.64 -0.47
C VAL A 237 -3.82 -10.05 0.38
N CYS A 238 -3.45 -11.34 0.35
CA CYS A 238 -2.19 -11.81 0.89
C CYS A 238 -1.00 -11.28 0.07
N PRO A 239 -0.09 -10.47 0.65
CA PRO A 239 1.04 -9.92 -0.09
C PRO A 239 2.27 -10.84 -0.12
N LEU A 240 2.23 -11.98 0.58
CA LEU A 240 3.37 -12.90 0.67
C LEU A 240 3.53 -13.75 -0.59
N VAL A 241 4.78 -13.89 -1.05
CA VAL A 241 5.13 -14.79 -2.14
C VAL A 241 5.44 -16.15 -1.56
N PHE A 242 4.56 -17.12 -1.80
CA PHE A 242 4.75 -18.50 -1.35
C PHE A 242 5.77 -19.26 -2.21
N PRO A 243 6.96 -19.62 -1.68
CA PRO A 243 7.92 -20.47 -2.37
C PRO A 243 7.39 -21.89 -2.59
N ASP A 244 8.20 -22.72 -3.24
CA ASP A 244 7.88 -24.12 -3.49
C ASP A 244 7.63 -24.90 -2.18
N ILE A 245 6.51 -25.62 -2.13
CA ILE A 245 6.06 -26.37 -0.94
C ILE A 245 6.54 -27.84 -0.91
N ARG A 246 7.34 -28.31 -1.89
CA ARG A 246 7.77 -29.73 -1.99
C ARG A 246 8.42 -30.25 -0.71
N HIS A 247 9.21 -29.42 -0.03
CA HIS A 247 9.83 -29.81 1.25
C HIS A 247 8.80 -30.04 2.35
N VAL A 248 7.77 -29.19 2.43
CA VAL A 248 6.65 -29.35 3.36
C VAL A 248 5.82 -30.59 2.99
N VAL A 249 5.49 -30.77 1.72
CA VAL A 249 4.72 -31.93 1.22
C VAL A 249 5.43 -33.25 1.50
N LYS A 250 6.76 -33.30 1.35
CA LYS A 250 7.54 -34.50 1.68
C LYS A 250 7.48 -34.84 3.17
N SER A 251 7.45 -33.84 4.04
CA SER A 251 7.49 -34.01 5.50
C SER A 251 6.10 -34.18 6.13
N CYS A 252 5.06 -33.62 5.51
CA CYS A 252 3.69 -33.53 6.06
C CYS A 252 2.62 -34.26 5.23
N GLY A 253 2.99 -34.90 4.11
CA GLY A 253 2.05 -35.60 3.22
C GLY A 253 1.41 -36.86 3.83
N ASN A 254 0.35 -37.37 3.18
CA ASN A 254 -0.38 -38.56 3.63
C ASN A 254 0.57 -39.78 3.77
N GLY A 255 0.71 -40.29 5.00
CA GLY A 255 1.72 -41.29 5.39
C GLY A 255 2.64 -40.86 6.55
N MET A 256 2.38 -39.70 7.14
CA MET A 256 3.19 -39.09 8.20
C MET A 256 3.36 -40.01 9.43
N SER A 257 4.60 -40.37 9.74
CA SER A 257 4.96 -41.12 10.96
C SER A 257 5.57 -40.25 12.07
N ASN A 258 6.00 -39.02 11.78
CA ASN A 258 6.70 -38.15 12.74
C ASN A 258 6.29 -36.67 12.62
N LEU A 259 5.44 -36.22 13.54
CA LEU A 259 4.95 -34.83 13.64
C LEU A 259 6.08 -33.81 13.76
N THR A 260 7.15 -34.14 14.48
CA THR A 260 8.28 -33.22 14.71
C THR A 260 8.98 -32.81 13.42
N THR A 261 9.14 -33.75 12.48
CA THR A 261 9.76 -33.46 11.17
C THR A 261 8.86 -32.58 10.31
N CYS A 262 7.54 -32.82 10.34
CA CYS A 262 6.57 -31.96 9.66
C CYS A 262 6.60 -30.53 10.23
N CYS A 263 6.53 -30.38 11.55
CA CYS A 263 6.53 -29.05 12.17
C CYS A 263 7.84 -28.30 11.98
N GLY A 264 9.00 -28.97 12.05
CA GLY A 264 10.29 -28.33 11.72
C GLY A 264 10.37 -27.84 10.27
N ALA A 265 9.78 -28.59 9.31
CA ALA A 265 9.70 -28.15 7.92
C ALA A 265 8.76 -26.95 7.74
N MET A 266 7.66 -26.93 8.48
CA MET A 266 6.71 -25.83 8.50
C MET A 266 7.28 -24.57 9.13
N ASP A 267 7.92 -24.67 10.29
CA ASP A 267 8.56 -23.53 10.97
C ASP A 267 9.60 -22.87 10.07
N SER A 268 10.42 -23.69 9.39
CA SER A 268 11.39 -23.20 8.42
C SER A 268 10.72 -22.47 7.24
N TYR A 269 9.63 -23.03 6.71
CA TYR A 269 8.88 -22.44 5.60
C TYR A 269 8.25 -21.10 6.01
N VAL A 270 7.55 -21.07 7.14
CA VAL A 270 6.88 -19.89 7.68
C VAL A 270 7.90 -18.82 8.09
N SER A 271 9.04 -19.19 8.69
CA SER A 271 10.15 -18.27 8.96
C SER A 271 10.69 -17.58 7.70
N HIS A 272 10.64 -18.25 6.55
CA HIS A 272 11.01 -17.64 5.28
C HIS A 272 9.96 -16.63 4.80
N LEU A 273 8.67 -16.91 5.03
CA LEU A 273 7.58 -15.99 4.72
C LEU A 273 7.62 -14.73 5.60
N GLN A 274 7.86 -14.88 6.91
CA GLN A 274 7.92 -13.76 7.87
C GLN A 274 8.96 -12.69 7.50
N LYS A 275 10.06 -13.10 6.87
CA LYS A 275 11.15 -12.20 6.47
C LYS A 275 10.81 -11.34 5.25
N GLN A 276 9.71 -11.63 4.55
CA GLN A 276 9.35 -10.90 3.33
C GLN A 276 8.74 -9.54 3.64
N SER A 277 7.75 -9.48 4.56
CA SER A 277 6.99 -8.27 4.80
C SER A 277 6.31 -8.28 6.17
N LEU A 278 6.13 -7.09 6.73
CA LEU A 278 5.17 -6.86 7.80
C LEU A 278 3.77 -6.84 7.19
N ILE A 279 2.87 -7.67 7.71
CA ILE A 279 1.49 -7.78 7.25
C ILE A 279 0.51 -7.61 8.41
N THR A 280 -0.71 -7.16 8.11
CA THR A 280 -1.78 -7.02 9.10
C THR A 280 -2.36 -8.38 9.51
N ASN A 281 -3.15 -8.43 10.59
CA ASN A 281 -3.84 -9.66 11.01
C ASN A 281 -4.78 -10.19 9.93
N LEU A 282 -5.45 -9.30 9.20
CA LEU A 282 -6.37 -9.69 8.14
C LEU A 282 -5.61 -10.22 6.90
N GLN A 283 -4.51 -9.56 6.52
CA GLN A 283 -3.62 -10.10 5.49
C GLN A 283 -3.01 -11.45 5.88
N ALA A 284 -2.64 -11.63 7.15
CA ALA A 284 -2.13 -12.89 7.67
C ALA A 284 -3.18 -14.01 7.56
N LEU A 285 -4.46 -13.70 7.79
CA LEU A 285 -5.56 -14.64 7.62
C LEU A 285 -5.72 -15.06 6.16
N ASP A 286 -5.69 -14.10 5.22
CA ASP A 286 -5.75 -14.38 3.79
C ASP A 286 -4.54 -15.20 3.32
N CYS A 287 -3.36 -14.92 3.88
CA CYS A 287 -2.14 -15.66 3.61
C CYS A 287 -2.19 -17.09 4.12
N ALA A 288 -2.63 -17.30 5.36
CA ALA A 288 -2.81 -18.62 5.93
C ALA A 288 -3.81 -19.44 5.10
N THR A 289 -4.93 -18.82 4.71
CA THR A 289 -5.95 -19.46 3.86
C THR A 289 -5.40 -19.84 2.49
N SER A 290 -4.64 -18.95 1.86
CA SER A 290 -4.00 -19.21 0.56
C SER A 290 -2.97 -20.35 0.63
N LEU A 291 -2.19 -20.39 1.71
CA LEU A 291 -1.24 -21.47 1.96
C LEU A 291 -1.94 -22.80 2.25
N GLY A 292 -3.01 -22.79 3.06
CA GLY A 292 -3.86 -23.95 3.32
C GLY A 292 -4.45 -24.54 2.03
N MET A 293 -4.94 -23.70 1.13
CA MET A 293 -5.40 -24.14 -0.20
C MET A 293 -4.28 -24.77 -1.03
N LYS A 294 -3.04 -24.25 -0.97
CA LYS A 294 -1.89 -24.87 -1.64
C LYS A 294 -1.58 -26.25 -1.07
N PHE A 295 -1.63 -26.43 0.25
CA PHE A 295 -1.42 -27.72 0.90
C PHE A 295 -2.47 -28.75 0.51
N GLN A 296 -3.75 -28.37 0.48
CA GLN A 296 -4.82 -29.26 0.05
C GLN A 296 -4.64 -29.73 -1.40
N ARG A 297 -4.25 -28.83 -2.31
CA ARG A 297 -3.94 -29.21 -3.71
C ARG A 297 -2.74 -30.15 -3.83
N ALA A 298 -1.87 -30.17 -2.84
CA ALA A 298 -0.72 -31.07 -2.76
C ALA A 298 -0.99 -32.34 -1.92
N ASN A 299 -2.26 -32.66 -1.66
CA ASN A 299 -2.71 -33.85 -0.91
C ASN A 299 -2.25 -33.91 0.56
N ILE A 300 -1.99 -32.76 1.19
CA ILE A 300 -1.88 -32.66 2.65
C ILE A 300 -3.30 -32.49 3.19
N THR A 301 -3.82 -33.51 3.87
CA THR A 301 -5.21 -33.55 4.35
C THR A 301 -5.37 -33.19 5.83
N GLN A 302 -4.29 -33.26 6.61
CA GLN A 302 -4.29 -32.90 8.02
C GLN A 302 -4.19 -31.39 8.22
N ASN A 303 -4.78 -30.88 9.30
CA ASN A 303 -4.59 -29.49 9.69
C ASN A 303 -3.20 -29.31 10.30
N VAL A 304 -2.23 -29.02 9.44
CA VAL A 304 -0.83 -28.81 9.82
C VAL A 304 -0.67 -27.53 10.66
N PHE A 305 -1.53 -26.52 10.48
CA PHE A 305 -1.47 -25.30 11.28
C PHE A 305 -1.74 -25.61 12.75
N ASP A 306 -2.85 -26.31 13.05
CA ASP A 306 -3.19 -26.70 14.42
C ASP A 306 -2.16 -27.69 15.00
N SER A 307 -1.76 -28.67 14.19
CA SER A 307 -0.85 -29.74 14.63
C SER A 307 0.54 -29.20 15.00
N CYS A 308 0.97 -28.09 14.39
CA CYS A 308 2.24 -27.44 14.65
C CYS A 308 2.10 -26.14 15.47
N HIS A 309 0.91 -25.85 15.98
CA HIS A 309 0.62 -24.64 16.76
C HIS A 309 1.00 -23.33 16.05
N LEU A 310 0.84 -23.29 14.73
CA LEU A 310 1.04 -22.09 13.94
C LEU A 310 -0.16 -21.15 14.08
N SER A 311 0.12 -19.86 14.14
CA SER A 311 -0.83 -18.80 14.40
C SER A 311 -0.69 -17.68 13.36
N LEU A 312 -1.56 -16.68 13.38
CA LEU A 312 -1.52 -15.57 12.40
C LEU A 312 -0.24 -14.71 12.53
N LYS A 313 0.28 -14.52 13.76
CA LYS A 313 1.60 -13.90 13.97
C LYS A 313 2.74 -14.69 13.30
N ASP A 314 2.49 -15.99 13.07
CA ASP A 314 3.22 -16.92 12.22
C ASP A 314 3.67 -16.28 10.90
N PHE A 315 2.80 -15.50 10.28
CA PHE A 315 2.96 -15.03 8.90
C PHE A 315 3.53 -13.61 8.79
N SER A 316 3.63 -12.89 9.91
CA SER A 316 4.11 -11.51 9.93
C SER A 316 5.48 -11.44 10.61
N LEU A 317 6.26 -10.41 10.27
CA LEU A 317 7.54 -10.16 10.92
C LEU A 317 7.35 -10.03 12.44
N GLN A 318 7.90 -10.98 13.21
CA GLN A 318 7.85 -10.95 14.67
C GLN A 318 9.04 -10.16 15.22
N VAL A 319 8.76 -9.28 16.17
CA VAL A 319 9.79 -8.48 16.85
C VAL A 319 10.33 -9.27 18.04
N GLY A 320 11.39 -10.06 17.83
CA GLY A 320 12.12 -10.79 18.87
C GLY A 320 13.35 -10.03 19.40
N ASN A 321 13.69 -10.26 20.68
CA ASN A 321 14.68 -9.62 21.58
C ASN A 321 16.15 -9.40 21.11
N GLN A 322 16.44 -9.03 19.86
CA GLN A 322 17.81 -8.75 19.41
C GLN A 322 18.01 -7.31 18.92
N GLY A 323 18.51 -6.43 19.79
CA GLY A 323 19.37 -5.26 19.52
C GLY A 323 18.96 -4.20 18.47
N ASN A 324 18.68 -4.58 17.23
CA ASN A 324 18.35 -3.70 16.11
C ASN A 324 16.86 -3.33 16.02
N TYR A 325 16.01 -3.93 16.87
CA TYR A 325 14.56 -3.86 16.76
C TYR A 325 13.89 -2.75 17.59
N SER A 326 14.61 -2.00 18.43
CA SER A 326 14.02 -0.78 19.02
C SER A 326 13.59 0.19 17.91
N ILE A 327 14.33 0.25 16.80
CA ILE A 327 14.07 1.20 15.71
C ILE A 327 12.84 0.82 14.86
N LEU A 328 12.56 -0.47 14.66
CA LEU A 328 11.34 -0.94 13.98
C LEU A 328 10.08 -0.56 14.78
N THR A 329 10.23 -0.59 16.11
CA THR A 329 9.24 -0.13 17.09
C THR A 329 8.99 1.37 16.96
N HIS A 330 10.04 2.19 16.79
CA HIS A 330 9.91 3.63 16.52
C HIS A 330 9.21 3.95 15.21
N VAL A 331 9.55 3.28 14.10
CA VAL A 331 8.98 3.60 12.79
C VAL A 331 7.48 3.26 12.75
N ALA A 332 7.08 2.13 13.36
CA ALA A 332 5.68 1.77 13.54
C ALA A 332 4.93 2.71 14.51
N PHE A 333 5.60 3.23 15.55
CA PHE A 333 4.98 4.14 16.51
C PHE A 333 4.88 5.58 15.99
N LEU A 334 5.91 6.12 15.32
CA LEU A 334 5.88 7.45 14.71
C LEU A 334 4.82 7.55 13.61
N SER A 335 4.61 6.47 12.86
CA SER A 335 3.55 6.40 11.85
C SER A 335 2.13 6.27 12.45
N SER A 336 2.00 5.87 13.72
CA SER A 336 0.73 5.73 14.45
C SER A 336 0.43 6.89 15.43
N SER A 337 1.44 7.66 15.84
CA SER A 337 1.33 8.65 16.95
C SER A 337 1.10 10.09 16.52
N TYR A 338 0.84 10.34 15.24
CA TYR A 338 0.35 11.62 14.73
C TYR A 338 -1.14 11.51 14.34
N VAL A 339 -1.94 10.99 15.28
CA VAL A 339 -3.40 11.21 15.39
C VAL A 339 -3.64 12.54 16.09
#